data_AF-M4C539-F1
#
_entry.id   AF-M4C539-F1
#
_cell.length_a   1.000
_cell.length_b   1.000
_cell.length_c   1.000
_cell.angle_alpha   90.00
_cell.angle_beta   90.00
_cell.angle_gamma   90.00
#
_symmetry.space_group_name_H-M   'P 1'
#
loop_
_entity.id
_entity.type
_entity.pdbx_description
1 polymer ?
#
loop_
_entity_poly.entity_id
_entity_poly.type
_entity_poly.pdbx_seq_one_letter_code
_entity_poly.pdbx_strand_id
1 'polypeptide(L)'
;MRDTGGKTGGKPGGATDGKARKKREKGGTRKFVTSLEEMTLRDEQEEQKQSVRKARRDDGKDGSDDSEEESGDSDEEKDEKLVAFERVQSNSLFGFSTKADGPVMPQQEKKVGFAAIAKKQNPNSSKPSSKVMKAKDMDATSAPQQLSRREREAIEKERAEAYYLKKHLAGETDEAKKDLARLAEVKRRREEAEQRKQDEEAAAAERSKGKKTVQVQDNDEPLDARAIKALKPAALKEKLKERDLSAQGQKKELVQRLLDYENERAI
;
A
#
# COMPACT_ATOMS: atom_id res chain seq x y z
N MET A 1 -12.25 51.22 -41.60
CA MET A 1 -11.62 50.37 -42.63
C MET A 1 -10.41 51.10 -43.18
N ARG A 2 -9.20 50.63 -42.81
CA ARG A 2 -7.92 50.69 -43.54
C ARG A 2 -6.80 50.47 -42.52
N ASP A 3 -6.47 49.21 -42.32
CA ASP A 3 -5.31 48.79 -41.54
C ASP A 3 -4.03 49.04 -42.33
N THR A 4 -3.14 49.83 -41.76
CA THR A 4 -1.77 50.02 -42.22
C THR A 4 -0.83 49.61 -41.11
N GLY A 5 0.20 48.83 -41.44
CA GLY A 5 1.40 48.74 -40.61
C GLY A 5 2.00 47.36 -40.57
N GLY A 6 2.85 47.06 -41.55
CA GLY A 6 3.65 45.85 -41.54
C GLY A 6 4.67 45.80 -40.41
N LYS A 7 5.15 44.59 -40.10
CA LYS A 7 6.47 44.43 -39.49
C LYS A 7 7.18 43.22 -40.09
N THR A 8 8.38 43.54 -40.53
CA THR A 8 9.40 42.78 -41.24
C THR A 8 9.96 41.64 -40.42
N GLY A 9 10.44 40.60 -41.11
CA GLY A 9 11.04 39.41 -40.51
C GLY A 9 12.33 39.65 -39.71
N GLY A 10 12.60 38.69 -38.83
CA GLY A 10 13.87 38.49 -38.14
C GLY A 10 14.26 37.01 -38.18
N LYS A 11 15.51 36.75 -38.55
CA LYS A 11 16.17 35.44 -38.74
C LYS A 11 16.17 34.53 -37.50
N PRO A 12 16.37 33.21 -37.67
CA PRO A 12 16.39 32.23 -36.58
C PRO A 12 17.73 32.30 -35.81
N GLY A 13 17.66 32.57 -34.50
CA GLY A 13 18.75 32.39 -33.54
C GLY A 13 18.60 31.05 -32.83
N GLY A 14 19.67 30.26 -32.79
CA GLY A 14 19.66 28.85 -32.43
C GLY A 14 19.42 28.53 -30.95
N ALA A 15 19.05 27.27 -30.71
CA ALA A 15 19.13 26.63 -29.41
C ALA A 15 19.32 25.12 -29.58
N THR A 16 20.50 24.66 -29.16
CA THR A 16 20.80 23.44 -28.40
C THR A 16 20.35 22.07 -28.94
N ASP A 17 21.33 21.16 -29.04
CA ASP A 17 21.24 19.72 -29.23
C ASP A 17 20.13 19.03 -28.41
N GLY A 18 18.93 18.96 -28.99
CA GLY A 18 17.84 18.14 -28.47
C GLY A 18 17.92 16.74 -29.07
N LYS A 19 18.53 15.78 -28.36
CA LYS A 19 18.36 14.35 -28.67
C LYS A 19 16.86 14.05 -28.77
N ALA A 20 16.39 13.73 -29.97
CA ALA A 20 15.00 13.39 -30.23
C ALA A 20 14.62 12.17 -29.38
N ARG A 21 13.79 12.38 -28.34
CA ARG A 21 13.22 11.31 -27.53
C ARG A 21 12.33 10.45 -28.43
N LYS A 22 12.76 9.20 -28.69
CA LYS A 22 11.95 8.21 -29.42
C LYS A 22 10.58 8.07 -28.73
N LYS A 23 9.50 8.23 -29.49
CA LYS A 23 8.14 7.93 -29.02
C LYS A 23 8.11 6.45 -28.62
N ARG A 24 8.00 6.17 -27.31
CA ARG A 24 7.70 4.82 -26.81
C ARG A 24 6.29 4.47 -27.31
N GLU A 25 6.16 3.43 -28.13
CA GLU A 25 4.86 2.90 -28.54
C GLU A 25 4.09 2.48 -27.29
N LYS A 26 2.93 3.12 -27.07
CA LYS A 26 2.05 2.80 -25.95
C LYS A 26 1.38 1.46 -26.24
N GLY A 27 1.88 0.40 -25.61
CA GLY A 27 1.20 -0.89 -25.59
C GLY A 27 2.19 -2.04 -25.58
N GLY A 28 2.67 -2.40 -24.40
CA GLY A 28 3.36 -3.68 -24.22
C GLY A 28 2.44 -4.85 -24.59
N THR A 29 3.03 -5.93 -25.09
CA THR A 29 2.31 -7.16 -25.43
C THR A 29 1.53 -7.70 -24.22
N ARG A 30 0.24 -8.00 -24.40
CA ARG A 30 -0.63 -8.54 -23.33
C ARG A 30 -0.12 -9.94 -22.94
N LYS A 31 0.18 -10.13 -21.65
CA LYS A 31 0.53 -11.43 -21.07
C LYS A 31 -0.73 -12.06 -20.49
N PHE A 32 -1.15 -13.20 -21.04
CA PHE A 32 -2.24 -14.01 -20.52
C PHE A 32 -1.71 -15.00 -19.49
N VAL A 33 -2.50 -15.26 -18.46
CA VAL A 33 -2.17 -16.18 -17.38
C VAL A 33 -2.77 -17.55 -17.68
N THR A 34 -2.00 -18.62 -17.51
CA THR A 34 -2.35 -19.97 -18.00
C THR A 34 -2.66 -20.98 -16.90
N SER A 35 -2.42 -20.64 -15.64
CA SER A 35 -2.76 -21.46 -14.48
C SER A 35 -3.24 -20.61 -13.29
N LEU A 36 -3.93 -21.24 -12.33
CA LEU A 36 -4.42 -20.56 -11.12
C LEU A 36 -3.26 -20.09 -10.22
N GLU A 37 -2.19 -20.88 -10.14
CA GLU A 37 -0.97 -20.53 -9.41
C GLU A 37 -0.25 -19.32 -10.03
N GLU A 38 -0.28 -19.21 -11.36
CA GLU A 38 0.28 -18.06 -12.07
C GLU A 38 -0.58 -16.79 -11.87
N MET A 39 -1.90 -16.95 -11.65
CA MET A 39 -2.79 -15.81 -11.31
C MET A 39 -2.49 -15.28 -9.91
N THR A 40 -2.35 -16.16 -8.92
CA THR A 40 -2.08 -15.73 -7.53
C THR A 40 -0.73 -15.03 -7.42
N LEU A 41 0.31 -15.58 -8.05
CA LEU A 41 1.63 -14.95 -8.07
C LEU A 41 1.60 -13.57 -8.74
N ARG A 42 0.82 -13.42 -9.80
CA ARG A 42 0.64 -12.13 -10.46
C ARG A 42 -0.08 -11.13 -9.57
N ASP A 43 -1.17 -11.55 -8.93
CA ASP A 43 -1.98 -10.70 -8.06
C ASP A 43 -1.17 -10.22 -6.84
N GLU A 44 -0.37 -11.11 -6.24
CA GLU A 44 0.58 -10.77 -5.17
C GLU A 44 1.63 -9.75 -5.61
N GLN A 45 2.23 -9.94 -6.80
CA GLN A 45 3.19 -8.98 -7.34
C GLN A 45 2.55 -7.62 -7.66
N GLU A 46 1.32 -7.60 -8.16
CA GLU A 46 0.59 -6.36 -8.41
C GLU A 46 0.22 -5.66 -7.10
N GLU A 47 -0.19 -6.40 -6.06
CA GLU A 47 -0.48 -5.85 -4.73
C GLU A 47 0.77 -5.26 -4.07
N GLN A 48 1.92 -5.94 -4.14
CA GLN A 48 3.20 -5.40 -3.67
C GLN A 48 3.58 -4.10 -4.41
N LYS A 49 3.40 -4.06 -5.74
CA LYS A 49 3.65 -2.83 -6.51
C LYS A 49 2.69 -1.70 -6.12
N GLN A 50 1.43 -2.03 -5.85
CA GLN A 50 0.44 -1.05 -5.40
C GLN A 50 0.74 -0.53 -3.99
N SER A 51 1.18 -1.40 -3.08
CA SER A 51 1.54 -1.01 -1.71
C SER A 51 2.77 -0.10 -1.70
N VAL A 52 3.81 -0.40 -2.49
CA VAL A 52 4.98 0.46 -2.66
C VAL A 52 4.60 1.81 -3.27
N ARG A 53 3.74 1.84 -4.29
CA ARG A 53 3.23 3.09 -4.87
C ARG A 53 2.41 3.89 -3.87
N LYS A 54 1.60 3.24 -3.04
CA LYS A 54 0.80 3.88 -2.00
C LYS A 54 1.69 4.46 -0.91
N ALA A 55 2.72 3.71 -0.48
CA ALA A 55 3.72 4.20 0.48
C ALA A 55 4.45 5.44 -0.06
N ARG A 56 4.86 5.45 -1.33
CA ARG A 56 5.49 6.63 -1.96
C ARG A 56 4.56 7.85 -2.03
N ARG A 57 3.26 7.64 -2.22
CA ARG A 57 2.26 8.73 -2.22
C ARG A 57 2.03 9.29 -0.83
N ASP A 58 2.03 8.42 0.19
CA ASP A 58 1.85 8.81 1.59
C ASP A 58 3.08 9.60 2.10
N ASP A 59 4.28 9.23 1.66
CA ASP A 59 5.55 9.86 2.04
C ASP A 59 5.81 11.23 1.35
N GLY A 60 4.85 11.76 0.57
CA GLY A 60 4.91 13.10 -0.02
C GLY A 60 6.07 13.34 -0.99
N LYS A 61 6.80 12.30 -1.40
CA LYS A 61 7.92 12.38 -2.34
C LYS A 61 7.38 12.43 -3.77
N ASP A 62 6.76 13.56 -4.12
CA ASP A 62 6.44 13.91 -5.50
C ASP A 62 7.74 14.28 -6.22
N GLY A 63 8.31 13.28 -6.87
CA GLY A 63 9.56 13.38 -7.60
C GLY A 63 9.54 12.36 -8.73
N SER A 64 8.94 12.77 -9.84
CA SER A 64 9.14 12.21 -11.18
C SER A 64 10.61 11.78 -11.38
N ASP A 65 10.87 10.48 -11.35
CA ASP A 65 11.81 9.84 -12.26
C ASP A 65 11.43 8.36 -12.43
N ASP A 66 10.74 8.08 -13.54
CA ASP A 66 10.61 6.73 -14.11
C ASP A 66 11.93 6.39 -14.81
N SER A 67 13.02 6.35 -14.04
CA SER A 67 14.25 5.70 -14.45
C SER A 67 14.15 4.26 -14.00
N GLU A 68 13.85 3.39 -14.95
CA GLU A 68 14.02 1.95 -14.78
C GLU A 68 15.50 1.67 -14.55
N GLU A 69 15.93 1.69 -13.29
CA GLU A 69 17.04 0.87 -12.87
C GLU A 69 16.51 -0.57 -12.79
N GLU A 70 16.83 -1.31 -13.84
CA GLU A 70 17.01 -2.75 -13.77
C GLU A 70 17.88 -3.05 -12.55
N SER A 71 17.25 -3.44 -11.43
CA SER A 71 17.98 -4.05 -10.32
C SER A 71 18.45 -5.42 -10.80
N GLY A 72 19.61 -5.41 -11.46
CA GLY A 72 20.46 -6.58 -11.53
C GLY A 72 20.67 -7.07 -10.11
N ASP A 73 20.18 -8.28 -9.87
CA ASP A 73 20.41 -9.09 -8.68
C ASP A 73 21.92 -9.35 -8.57
N SER A 74 22.63 -8.37 -8.00
CA SER A 74 24.00 -8.50 -7.52
C SER A 74 23.90 -8.83 -6.04
N ASP A 75 23.76 -10.12 -5.78
CA ASP A 75 23.88 -10.72 -4.45
C ASP A 75 25.34 -10.56 -4.00
N GLU A 76 25.60 -9.73 -2.98
CA GLU A 76 26.90 -9.70 -2.33
C GLU A 76 26.83 -9.28 -0.85
N GLU A 77 27.60 -10.04 -0.06
CA GLU A 77 28.12 -9.79 1.30
C GLU A 77 27.19 -10.24 2.46
N LYS A 78 27.48 -11.21 3.35
CA LYS A 78 28.71 -11.80 3.94
C LYS A 78 28.25 -13.09 4.68
N ASP A 79 28.95 -14.23 4.74
CA ASP A 79 30.27 -14.46 5.32
C ASP A 79 30.87 -15.82 4.85
N GLU A 80 32.22 -15.87 4.86
CA GLU A 80 33.11 -17.05 4.97
C GLU A 80 33.85 -17.61 3.72
N LYS A 81 35.15 -17.26 3.69
CA LYS A 81 36.34 -18.05 3.25
C LYS A 81 36.51 -18.44 1.76
N LEU A 82 37.15 -17.52 1.05
CA LEU A 82 38.34 -17.70 0.18
C LEU A 82 38.78 -19.14 -0.18
N VAL A 83 38.54 -19.55 -1.44
CA VAL A 83 39.52 -20.32 -2.23
C VAL A 83 39.42 -19.88 -3.70
N ALA A 84 40.46 -19.23 -4.21
CA ALA A 84 40.54 -18.75 -5.58
C ALA A 84 40.72 -19.90 -6.59
N PHE A 85 39.92 -19.93 -7.66
CA PHE A 85 40.15 -20.79 -8.82
C PHE A 85 40.47 -19.92 -10.05
N GLU A 86 41.71 -20.04 -10.51
CA GLU A 86 42.28 -19.32 -11.65
C GLU A 86 41.66 -19.80 -12.97
N ARG A 87 41.11 -18.87 -13.75
CA ARG A 87 40.52 -19.14 -15.07
C ARG A 87 41.62 -19.12 -16.15
N VAL A 88 42.10 -20.30 -16.52
CA VAL A 88 42.98 -20.48 -17.69
C VAL A 88 42.18 -20.33 -18.98
N GLN A 89 42.56 -19.37 -19.83
CA GLN A 89 42.12 -19.25 -21.22
C GLN A 89 42.69 -20.43 -22.04
N SER A 90 41.83 -21.25 -22.64
CA SER A 90 42.24 -22.19 -23.68
C SER A 90 42.21 -21.50 -25.05
N ASN A 91 43.39 -21.26 -25.59
CA ASN A 91 43.57 -20.84 -26.97
C ASN A 91 43.08 -21.93 -27.94
N SER A 92 42.29 -21.47 -28.92
CA SER A 92 41.80 -22.17 -30.10
C SER A 92 42.80 -23.17 -30.71
N LEU A 93 42.49 -24.46 -30.55
CA LEU A 93 43.21 -25.62 -31.11
C LEU A 93 42.45 -26.23 -32.32
N PHE A 94 41.84 -25.40 -33.17
CA PHE A 94 41.23 -25.87 -34.41
C PHE A 94 41.53 -24.93 -35.59
N GLY A 95 42.76 -24.98 -36.07
CA GLY A 95 43.16 -24.41 -37.35
C GLY A 95 42.78 -25.35 -38.49
N PHE A 96 41.69 -25.03 -39.19
CA PHE A 96 41.29 -25.68 -40.43
C PHE A 96 42.01 -25.02 -41.61
N SER A 97 42.98 -25.71 -42.21
CA SER A 97 43.59 -25.31 -43.48
C SER A 97 43.15 -26.23 -44.61
N THR A 98 42.51 -25.63 -45.61
CA THR A 98 42.19 -26.25 -46.89
C THR A 98 43.32 -26.02 -47.88
N LYS A 99 43.74 -27.10 -48.56
CA LYS A 99 44.32 -27.22 -49.92
C LYS A 99 45.64 -28.00 -49.94
N ALA A 100 45.67 -29.13 -50.68
CA ALA A 100 46.60 -29.42 -51.79
C ALA A 100 46.59 -30.92 -52.16
N ASP A 101 46.72 -31.18 -53.46
CA ASP A 101 46.56 -32.43 -54.22
C ASP A 101 47.68 -33.51 -54.08
N GLY A 102 47.28 -34.79 -54.29
CA GLY A 102 48.04 -35.89 -54.94
C GLY A 102 48.57 -37.06 -54.05
N PRO A 103 48.88 -38.28 -54.59
CA PRO A 103 48.07 -39.21 -55.41
C PRO A 103 47.95 -40.68 -54.85
N VAL A 104 46.84 -41.35 -55.25
CA VAL A 104 46.41 -42.78 -55.35
C VAL A 104 47.31 -43.98 -54.92
N MET A 105 46.76 -44.99 -54.17
CA MET A 105 46.79 -46.48 -54.37
C MET A 105 46.28 -47.32 -53.14
N PRO A 106 45.89 -48.64 -53.23
CA PRO A 106 44.50 -49.14 -53.11
C PRO A 106 44.09 -49.87 -51.80
N GLN A 107 42.79 -50.21 -51.72
CA GLN A 107 41.99 -50.74 -50.60
C GLN A 107 42.46 -52.04 -49.93
N GLN A 108 42.25 -52.14 -48.60
CA GLN A 108 41.96 -53.38 -47.87
C GLN A 108 40.96 -53.11 -46.74
N GLU A 109 39.81 -53.78 -46.77
CA GLU A 109 38.75 -53.66 -45.76
C GLU A 109 39.16 -54.33 -44.43
N LYS A 110 39.33 -53.53 -43.38
CA LYS A 110 39.40 -54.01 -41.99
C LYS A 110 38.14 -53.54 -41.27
N LYS A 111 37.32 -54.47 -40.77
CA LYS A 111 36.16 -54.16 -39.94
C LYS A 111 36.66 -53.54 -38.62
N VAL A 112 36.58 -52.22 -38.52
CA VAL A 112 36.89 -51.46 -37.31
C VAL A 112 35.61 -50.91 -36.71
N GLY A 113 35.38 -51.16 -35.42
CA GLY A 113 34.25 -50.59 -34.70
C GLY A 113 33.95 -51.21 -33.34
N PHE A 114 33.40 -50.37 -32.47
CA PHE A 114 32.93 -50.62 -31.11
C PHE A 114 32.01 -51.85 -30.95
N ALA A 115 31.37 -52.29 -32.04
CA ALA A 115 30.48 -53.45 -32.07
C ALA A 115 31.18 -54.80 -31.81
N ALA A 116 32.51 -54.89 -32.02
CA ALA A 116 33.26 -56.12 -31.73
C ALA A 116 33.61 -56.29 -30.24
N ILE A 117 33.55 -55.22 -29.43
CA ILE A 117 34.00 -55.21 -28.02
C ILE A 117 32.81 -55.07 -27.04
N ALA A 118 31.69 -54.48 -27.46
CA ALA A 118 30.56 -54.13 -26.57
C ALA A 118 29.57 -55.29 -26.30
N LYS A 119 30.05 -56.47 -25.88
CA LYS A 119 29.20 -57.57 -25.34
C LYS A 119 29.49 -57.87 -23.87
N LYS A 120 29.73 -56.84 -23.06
CA LYS A 120 29.69 -56.96 -21.59
C LYS A 120 28.36 -56.43 -21.07
N GLN A 121 27.45 -57.34 -20.72
CA GLN A 121 26.25 -57.04 -19.93
C GLN A 121 26.70 -56.70 -18.50
N ASN A 122 26.40 -55.49 -18.03
CA ASN A 122 26.69 -55.05 -16.67
C ASN A 122 25.61 -55.57 -15.70
N PRO A 123 25.92 -56.46 -14.75
CA PRO A 123 24.94 -57.01 -13.81
C PRO A 123 24.39 -55.98 -12.81
N ASN A 124 24.98 -54.78 -12.71
CA ASN A 124 24.45 -53.65 -11.94
C ASN A 124 23.53 -52.72 -12.76
N SER A 125 23.14 -53.10 -13.98
CA SER A 125 22.09 -52.40 -14.74
C SER A 125 20.69 -52.81 -14.29
N SER A 126 20.49 -53.09 -13.00
CA SER A 126 19.14 -53.10 -12.45
C SER A 126 18.56 -51.70 -12.66
N LYS A 127 17.45 -51.67 -13.39
CA LYS A 127 16.78 -50.44 -13.82
C LYS A 127 16.57 -49.54 -12.60
N PRO A 128 16.83 -48.23 -12.67
CA PRO A 128 16.65 -47.34 -11.54
C PRO A 128 15.19 -47.45 -11.06
N SER A 129 15.01 -47.72 -9.76
CA SER A 129 13.71 -47.80 -9.08
C SER A 129 12.95 -46.47 -9.05
N SER A 130 13.49 -45.42 -9.69
CA SER A 130 12.85 -44.11 -9.86
C SER A 130 11.87 -44.05 -11.05
N LYS A 131 11.51 -45.19 -11.66
CA LYS A 131 10.47 -45.21 -12.69
C LYS A 131 9.11 -45.04 -12.01
N VAL A 132 8.54 -43.85 -12.16
CA VAL A 132 7.18 -43.47 -11.73
C VAL A 132 6.23 -44.66 -11.97
N MET A 133 5.77 -45.28 -10.88
CA MET A 133 4.80 -46.37 -10.97
C MET A 133 3.53 -45.80 -11.60
N LYS A 134 3.00 -46.47 -12.62
CA LYS A 134 1.76 -46.03 -13.26
C LYS A 134 0.61 -46.37 -12.32
N ALA A 135 -0.40 -45.50 -12.25
CA ALA A 135 -1.56 -45.69 -11.38
C ALA A 135 -2.27 -47.06 -11.58
N LYS A 136 -2.11 -47.71 -12.74
CA LYS A 136 -2.63 -49.05 -13.04
C LYS A 136 -1.91 -50.20 -12.30
N ASP A 137 -0.70 -49.97 -11.81
CA ASP A 137 0.12 -50.97 -11.11
C ASP A 137 0.04 -50.82 -9.57
N MET A 138 -0.79 -49.89 -9.07
CA MET A 138 -1.03 -49.72 -7.63
C MET A 138 -2.13 -50.68 -7.18
N ASP A 139 -1.71 -51.76 -6.51
CA ASP A 139 -2.62 -52.76 -5.96
C ASP A 139 -3.35 -52.20 -4.72
N ALA A 140 -4.67 -52.02 -4.79
CA ALA A 140 -5.49 -51.41 -3.73
C ALA A 140 -5.66 -52.29 -2.48
N THR A 141 -5.10 -53.51 -2.51
CA THR A 141 -5.11 -54.47 -1.39
C THR A 141 -3.80 -54.49 -0.60
N SER A 142 -2.79 -53.73 -1.03
CA SER A 142 -1.52 -53.59 -0.31
C SER A 142 -1.73 -52.81 1.00
N ALA A 143 -1.20 -53.33 2.11
CA ALA A 143 -1.25 -52.67 3.41
C ALA A 143 -0.68 -51.24 3.31
N PRO A 144 -1.29 -50.24 3.96
CA PRO A 144 -0.83 -48.86 3.87
C PRO A 144 0.63 -48.78 4.29
N GLN A 145 1.45 -48.25 3.38
CA GLN A 145 2.87 -48.07 3.63
C GLN A 145 3.04 -47.20 4.87
N GLN A 146 3.65 -47.78 5.91
CA GLN A 146 3.93 -47.08 7.15
C GLN A 146 4.84 -45.90 6.83
N LEU A 147 4.30 -44.67 6.93
CA LEU A 147 5.03 -43.44 6.65
C LEU A 147 6.33 -43.42 7.44
N SER A 148 7.40 -42.95 6.78
CA SER A 148 8.70 -42.77 7.40
C SER A 148 8.57 -41.85 8.62
N ARG A 149 9.43 -42.02 9.63
CA ARG A 149 9.43 -41.16 10.82
C ARG A 149 9.46 -39.67 10.44
N ARG A 150 10.25 -39.31 9.43
CA ARG A 150 10.36 -37.96 8.89
C ARG A 150 9.05 -37.45 8.27
N GLU A 151 8.31 -38.32 7.61
CA GLU A 151 7.02 -37.98 6.99
C GLU A 151 5.92 -37.82 8.05
N ARG A 152 5.95 -38.63 9.12
CA ARG A 152 5.03 -38.47 10.25
C ARG A 152 5.24 -37.14 10.96
N GLU A 153 6.50 -36.80 11.27
CA GLU A 153 6.84 -35.53 11.91
C GLU A 153 6.47 -34.33 11.02
N ALA A 154 6.63 -34.43 9.69
CA ALA A 154 6.19 -33.40 8.76
C ALA A 154 4.67 -33.20 8.76
N ILE A 155 3.90 -34.30 8.69
CA ILE A 155 2.42 -34.24 8.72
C ILE A 155 1.92 -33.73 10.08
N GLU A 156 2.56 -34.10 11.19
CA GLU A 156 2.20 -33.59 12.51
C GLU A 156 2.49 -32.10 12.64
N LYS A 157 3.60 -31.62 12.07
CA LYS A 157 3.92 -30.19 12.00
C LYS A 157 2.87 -29.42 11.19
N GLU A 158 2.54 -29.92 9.99
CA GLU A 158 1.50 -29.33 9.14
C GLU A 158 0.13 -29.31 9.85
N ARG A 159 -0.22 -30.39 10.56
CA ARG A 159 -1.46 -30.46 11.36
C ARG A 159 -1.46 -29.47 12.51
N ALA A 160 -0.33 -29.29 13.19
CA ALA A 160 -0.21 -28.34 14.29
C ALA A 160 -0.34 -26.89 13.80
N GLU A 161 0.31 -26.56 12.68
CA GLU A 161 0.19 -25.26 12.00
C GLU A 161 -1.25 -25.00 11.56
N ALA A 162 -1.88 -25.96 10.88
CA ALA A 162 -3.28 -25.85 10.46
C ALA A 162 -4.23 -25.69 11.66
N TYR A 163 -3.98 -26.39 12.76
CA TYR A 163 -4.77 -26.26 13.99
C TYR A 163 -4.60 -24.89 14.65
N TYR A 164 -3.36 -24.39 14.72
CA TYR A 164 -3.08 -23.04 15.21
C TYR A 164 -3.78 -21.98 14.36
N LEU A 165 -3.65 -22.07 13.03
CA LEU A 165 -4.33 -21.17 12.09
C LEU A 165 -5.86 -21.21 12.28
N LYS A 166 -6.44 -22.41 12.41
CA LYS A 166 -7.87 -22.56 12.67
C LYS A 166 -8.29 -21.88 13.98
N LYS A 167 -7.51 -22.01 15.05
CA LYS A 167 -7.76 -21.34 16.33
C LYS A 167 -7.59 -19.83 16.26
N HIS A 168 -6.61 -19.36 15.50
CA HIS A 168 -6.37 -17.94 15.30
C HIS A 168 -7.54 -17.30 14.54
N LEU A 169 -7.99 -17.94 13.46
CA LEU A 169 -9.17 -17.52 12.71
C LEU A 169 -10.45 -17.57 13.56
N ALA A 170 -10.57 -18.55 14.45
CA ALA A 170 -11.68 -18.63 15.41
C ALA A 170 -11.61 -17.54 16.51
N GLY A 171 -10.51 -16.80 16.63
CA GLY A 171 -10.34 -15.79 17.67
C GLY A 171 -9.96 -16.36 19.04
N GLU A 172 -9.53 -17.63 19.12
CA GLU A 172 -9.24 -18.30 20.39
C GLU A 172 -7.81 -18.07 20.88
N THR A 173 -6.87 -17.83 19.96
CA THR A 173 -5.47 -17.51 20.29
C THR A 173 -5.38 -16.17 21.00
N ASP A 174 -4.42 -16.01 21.90
CA ASP A 174 -4.25 -14.76 22.68
C ASP A 174 -3.99 -13.53 21.79
N GLU A 175 -3.35 -13.72 20.63
CA GLU A 175 -3.12 -12.69 19.62
C GLU A 175 -4.45 -12.21 19.02
N ALA A 176 -5.23 -13.12 18.42
CA ALA A 176 -6.55 -12.80 17.89
C ALA A 176 -7.50 -12.21 18.95
N LYS A 177 -7.45 -12.69 20.21
CA LYS A 177 -8.23 -12.09 21.31
C LYS A 177 -7.84 -10.64 21.58
N LYS A 178 -6.54 -10.32 21.58
CA LYS A 178 -6.05 -8.94 21.74
C LYS A 178 -6.50 -8.05 20.59
N ASP A 179 -6.44 -8.57 19.36
CA ASP A 179 -6.89 -7.82 18.19
C ASP A 179 -8.39 -7.57 18.21
N LEU A 180 -9.19 -8.57 18.60
CA LEU A 180 -10.63 -8.41 18.81
C LEU A 180 -10.93 -7.40 19.93
N ALA A 181 -10.18 -7.43 21.04
CA ALA A 181 -10.33 -6.46 22.12
C ALA A 181 -10.00 -5.03 21.66
N ARG A 182 -8.93 -4.86 20.87
CA ARG A 182 -8.57 -3.57 20.26
C ARG A 182 -9.66 -3.08 19.31
N LEU A 183 -10.22 -3.97 18.48
CA LEU A 183 -11.33 -3.61 17.59
C LEU A 183 -12.60 -3.26 18.36
N ALA A 184 -12.89 -3.96 19.46
CA ALA A 184 -14.03 -3.64 20.33
C ALA A 184 -13.86 -2.28 21.00
N GLU A 185 -12.66 -1.93 21.48
CA GLU A 185 -12.39 -0.61 22.05
C GLU A 185 -12.59 0.51 21.01
N VAL A 186 -12.14 0.31 19.77
CA VAL A 186 -12.36 1.27 18.68
C VAL A 186 -13.85 1.42 18.36
N LYS A 187 -14.61 0.32 18.31
CA LYS A 187 -16.07 0.37 18.12
C LYS A 187 -16.74 1.14 19.25
N ARG A 188 -16.43 0.82 20.50
CA ARG A 188 -16.94 1.55 21.67
C ARG A 188 -16.63 3.04 21.60
N ARG A 189 -15.40 3.41 21.24
CA ARG A 189 -15.01 4.82 21.11
C ARG A 189 -15.77 5.54 19.99
N ARG A 190 -16.09 4.85 18.89
CA ARG A 190 -16.92 5.41 17.81
C ARG A 190 -18.37 5.57 18.26
N GLU A 191 -18.94 4.55 18.87
CA GLU A 191 -20.30 4.58 19.41
C GLU A 191 -20.44 5.67 20.49
N GLU A 192 -19.50 5.79 21.42
CA GLU A 192 -19.49 6.87 22.43
C GLU A 192 -19.38 8.25 21.78
N ALA A 193 -18.59 8.40 20.70
CA ALA A 193 -18.47 9.67 19.99
C ALA A 193 -19.75 10.01 19.20
N GLU A 194 -20.40 9.02 18.61
CA GLU A 194 -21.69 9.18 17.92
C GLU A 194 -22.80 9.51 18.90
N GLN A 195 -22.86 8.82 20.05
CA GLN A 195 -23.79 9.12 21.13
C GLN A 195 -23.56 10.53 21.67
N ARG A 196 -22.32 10.93 21.98
CA ARG A 196 -22.02 12.30 22.42
C ARG A 196 -22.45 13.35 21.41
N LYS A 197 -22.24 13.11 20.11
CA LYS A 197 -22.71 14.02 19.05
C LYS A 197 -24.23 14.12 19.02
N GLN A 198 -24.94 12.99 19.14
CA GLN A 198 -26.40 12.96 19.19
C GLN A 198 -26.94 13.69 20.43
N ASP A 199 -26.34 13.49 21.59
CA ASP A 199 -26.71 14.16 22.84
C ASP A 199 -26.43 15.67 22.76
N GLU A 200 -25.29 16.08 22.20
CA GLU A 200 -24.96 17.48 21.98
C GLU A 200 -25.90 18.14 20.97
N GLU A 201 -26.29 17.46 19.91
CA GLU A 201 -27.25 17.95 18.92
C GLU A 201 -28.66 18.05 19.51
N ALA A 202 -29.09 17.06 20.28
CA ALA A 202 -30.37 17.10 21.01
C ALA A 202 -30.38 18.23 22.04
N ALA A 203 -29.32 18.39 22.84
CA ALA A 203 -29.19 19.49 23.80
C ALA A 203 -29.10 20.87 23.10
N ALA A 204 -28.46 20.96 21.94
CA ALA A 204 -28.44 22.18 21.14
C ALA A 204 -29.83 22.51 20.56
N ALA A 205 -30.57 21.49 20.09
CA ALA A 205 -31.93 21.64 19.62
C ALA A 205 -32.86 22.09 20.76
N GLU A 206 -32.76 21.49 21.95
CA GLU A 206 -33.51 21.94 23.14
C GLU A 206 -33.11 23.34 23.59
N ARG A 207 -31.81 23.69 23.61
CA ARG A 207 -31.38 25.07 23.90
C ARG A 207 -31.86 26.08 22.85
N SER A 208 -31.96 25.69 21.58
CA SER A 208 -32.51 26.56 20.53
C SER A 208 -34.03 26.77 20.67
N LYS A 209 -34.75 25.76 21.17
CA LYS A 209 -36.17 25.84 21.49
C LYS A 209 -36.41 26.59 22.80
N GLY A 210 -35.62 26.32 23.83
CA GLY A 210 -35.63 27.00 25.14
C GLY A 210 -35.22 28.47 25.04
N LYS A 211 -34.28 28.84 24.17
CA LYS A 211 -34.00 30.26 23.89
C LYS A 211 -35.15 30.98 23.18
N LYS A 212 -36.09 30.25 22.56
CA LYS A 212 -37.35 30.81 22.04
C LYS A 212 -38.49 30.80 23.07
N THR A 213 -38.36 30.11 24.20
CA THR A 213 -39.44 29.99 25.22
C THR A 213 -39.05 30.41 26.64
N VAL A 214 -37.81 30.84 26.90
CA VAL A 214 -37.33 31.28 28.24
C VAL A 214 -37.09 32.81 28.31
N GLN A 215 -37.35 33.57 27.25
CA GLN A 215 -37.54 35.01 27.39
C GLN A 215 -38.98 35.30 27.84
N VAL A 216 -39.25 35.19 29.14
CA VAL A 216 -40.07 36.11 29.98
C VAL A 216 -39.86 35.63 31.43
N GLN A 217 -38.75 35.99 32.03
CA GLN A 217 -38.67 36.14 33.48
C GLN A 217 -38.02 37.48 33.72
N ASP A 218 -38.89 38.48 33.83
CA ASP A 218 -38.59 39.86 34.15
C ASP A 218 -37.88 39.90 35.50
N ASN A 219 -36.55 39.88 35.47
CA ASN A 219 -35.74 40.31 36.61
C ASN A 219 -35.68 41.85 36.57
N ASP A 220 -36.87 42.40 36.73
CA ASP A 220 -37.21 43.82 36.73
C ASP A 220 -36.97 44.43 38.11
N GLU A 221 -35.89 44.02 38.78
CA GLU A 221 -35.48 44.70 40.01
C GLU A 221 -34.88 46.07 39.66
N PRO A 222 -35.30 47.14 40.35
CA PRO A 222 -34.80 48.48 40.09
C PRO A 222 -33.30 48.52 40.40
N LEU A 223 -32.51 48.95 39.41
CA LEU A 223 -31.07 49.04 39.58
C LEU A 223 -30.70 50.39 40.20
N ASP A 224 -30.04 50.35 41.36
CA ASP A 224 -29.53 51.56 42.01
C ASP A 224 -28.58 52.35 41.08
N ALA A 225 -28.72 53.68 41.07
CA ALA A 225 -27.95 54.55 40.17
C ALA A 225 -26.41 54.39 40.29
N ARG A 226 -25.93 54.02 41.49
CA ARG A 226 -24.52 53.73 41.74
C ARG A 226 -24.08 52.42 41.09
N ALA A 227 -24.94 51.41 41.10
CA ALA A 227 -24.69 50.12 40.47
C ALA A 227 -24.62 50.27 38.94
N ILE A 228 -25.56 51.01 38.32
CA ILE A 228 -25.58 51.24 36.86
C ILE A 228 -24.27 51.87 36.38
N LYS A 229 -23.73 52.86 37.10
CA LYS A 229 -22.46 53.52 36.73
C LYS A 229 -21.25 52.57 36.83
N ALA A 230 -21.28 51.63 37.79
CA ALA A 230 -20.22 50.65 38.01
C ALA A 230 -20.20 49.51 36.97
N LEU A 231 -21.33 49.27 36.27
CA LEU A 231 -21.43 48.19 35.29
C LEU A 231 -20.44 48.35 34.11
N LYS A 232 -20.02 47.21 33.57
CA LYS A 232 -19.21 47.11 32.35
C LYS A 232 -20.08 47.42 31.12
N PRO A 233 -19.52 47.95 30.01
CA PRO A 233 -20.28 48.31 28.82
C PRO A 233 -21.03 47.12 28.19
N ALA A 234 -20.52 45.89 28.30
CA ALA A 234 -21.22 44.69 27.85
C ALA A 234 -22.51 44.46 28.66
N ALA A 235 -22.44 44.51 29.99
CA ALA A 235 -23.58 44.35 30.88
C ALA A 235 -24.62 45.46 30.70
N LEU A 236 -24.18 46.72 30.46
CA LEU A 236 -25.09 47.82 30.15
C LEU A 236 -25.87 47.58 28.86
N LYS A 237 -25.22 47.03 27.81
CA LYS A 237 -25.89 46.68 26.55
C LYS A 237 -26.89 45.55 26.71
N GLU A 238 -26.58 44.55 27.54
CA GLU A 238 -27.53 43.47 27.84
C GLU A 238 -28.73 44.00 28.60
N LYS A 239 -28.53 44.82 29.64
CA LYS A 239 -29.62 45.44 30.41
C LYS A 239 -30.50 46.38 29.56
N LEU A 240 -29.90 47.10 28.61
CA LEU A 240 -30.65 47.90 27.64
C LEU A 240 -31.46 47.02 26.68
N LYS A 241 -30.88 45.93 26.17
CA LYS A 241 -31.61 44.99 25.30
C LYS A 241 -32.74 44.25 26.03
N GLU A 242 -32.53 43.89 27.30
CA GLU A 242 -33.56 43.30 28.16
C GLU A 242 -34.76 44.25 28.35
N ARG A 243 -34.51 45.56 28.33
CA ARG A 243 -35.52 46.63 28.46
C ARG A 243 -35.94 47.23 27.11
N ASP A 244 -35.62 46.56 26.00
CA ASP A 244 -35.90 47.01 24.62
C ASP A 244 -35.40 48.43 24.25
N LEU A 245 -34.36 48.91 24.95
CA LEU A 245 -33.69 50.19 24.69
C LEU A 245 -32.47 50.01 23.76
N SER A 246 -32.11 51.08 23.03
CA SER A 246 -30.97 51.06 22.10
C SER A 246 -29.62 50.84 22.82
N ALA A 247 -28.90 49.79 22.40
CA ALA A 247 -27.57 49.41 22.90
C ALA A 247 -26.39 50.08 22.17
N GLN A 248 -26.67 51.07 21.32
CA GLN A 248 -25.66 51.79 20.54
C GLN A 248 -25.05 52.96 21.34
N GLY A 249 -23.78 53.26 21.12
CA GLY A 249 -23.12 54.45 21.68
C GLY A 249 -22.05 54.18 22.73
N GLN A 250 -21.55 55.26 23.33
CA GLN A 250 -20.51 55.21 24.36
C GLN A 250 -21.08 54.77 25.72
N LYS A 251 -20.22 54.29 26.63
CA LYS A 251 -20.63 53.85 27.99
C LYS A 251 -21.49 54.89 28.72
N LYS A 252 -21.13 56.19 28.62
CA LYS A 252 -21.86 57.28 29.27
C LYS A 252 -23.31 57.36 28.78
N GLU A 253 -23.53 57.23 27.48
CA GLU A 253 -24.87 57.27 26.88
C GLU A 253 -25.69 56.03 27.26
N LEU A 254 -25.05 54.85 27.32
CA LEU A 254 -25.71 53.62 27.77
C LEU A 254 -26.14 53.72 29.23
N VAL A 255 -25.30 54.30 30.10
CA VAL A 255 -25.62 54.56 31.51
C VAL A 255 -26.75 55.57 31.63
N GLN A 256 -26.70 56.66 30.86
CA GLN A 256 -27.71 57.72 30.91
C GLN A 256 -29.09 57.17 30.49
N ARG A 257 -29.18 56.44 29.38
CA ARG A 257 -30.45 55.81 28.95
C ARG A 257 -31.03 54.85 29.99
N LEU A 258 -30.17 54.05 30.65
CA LEU A 258 -30.64 53.17 31.73
C LEU A 258 -31.11 53.96 32.96
N LEU A 259 -30.40 55.03 33.33
CA LEU A 259 -30.82 55.89 34.44
C LEU A 259 -32.14 56.60 34.13
N ASP A 260 -32.29 57.13 32.91
CA ASP A 260 -33.51 57.80 32.47
C ASP A 260 -34.71 56.85 32.53
N TYR A 261 -34.54 55.61 32.03
CA TYR A 261 -35.58 54.58 32.11
C TYR A 261 -35.93 54.17 33.56
N GLU A 262 -34.95 53.96 34.42
CA GLU A 262 -35.21 53.61 35.83
C GLU A 262 -35.84 54.79 36.60
N ASN A 263 -35.50 56.04 36.26
CA ASN A 263 -36.13 57.22 36.83
C ASN A 263 -37.58 57.37 36.34
N GLU A 264 -37.85 57.15 35.06
CA GLU A 264 -39.21 57.15 34.49
C GLU A 264 -40.09 56.04 35.09
N ARG A 265 -39.48 54.90 35.42
CA ARG A 265 -40.15 53.78 36.10
C ARG A 265 -40.42 54.03 37.58
N ALA A 266 -39.63 54.88 38.23
CA ALA A 266 -39.73 55.18 39.66
C ALA A 266 -40.74 56.31 39.97
N ILE A 267 -41.24 57.02 38.96
CA ILE A 267 -42.29 58.06 39.05
C ILE A 267 -43.67 57.41 38.95
#